data_AF-A0A0C2B2Q2-F1
#
_entry.id   AF-A0A0C2B2Q2-F1
#
_cell.length_a   1.000
_cell.length_b   1.000
_cell.length_c   1.000
_cell.angle_alpha   90.00
_cell.angle_beta   90.00
_cell.angle_gamma   90.00
#
_symmetry.space_group_name_H-M   'P 1'
#
loop_
_entity.id
_entity.type
_entity.pdbx_description
1 polymer ?
#
loop_
_entity_poly.entity_id
_entity_poly.type
_entity_poly.pdbx_seq_one_letter_code
_entity_poly.pdbx_strand_id
1 'polypeptide(L)'
;MDAVRVATLCEVLAGTGWPAESRRFAGALRASVVPQGGGLLLVGTEAYEPWHLAAHLVDEAAWSGQPELNPTLVRHRVRPEDPAHLAIGLGRLEAAGRGETLLVVAPERPGGGLLERVSDARRAGATVLALGGGDPEIGGLAHETLTVLASDEARGVDLDTVQHLVSAAAGENCLPARRGRRRFRDRLSRLADQLTAPPPARW
;
A
#
# COMPACT_ATOMS: atom_id res chain seq x y z
N MET A 1 -0.69 8.16 -8.92
CA MET A 1 0.11 6.94 -9.18
C MET A 1 0.27 6.77 -10.70
N ASP A 2 1.01 5.80 -11.23
CA ASP A 2 1.10 5.51 -12.67
C ASP A 2 0.73 4.03 -12.91
N ALA A 3 -0.48 3.78 -13.39
CA ALA A 3 -1.01 2.43 -13.58
C ALA A 3 -0.22 1.62 -14.63
N VAL A 4 0.41 2.29 -15.61
CA VAL A 4 1.26 1.63 -16.61
C VAL A 4 2.54 1.16 -15.94
N ARG A 5 3.20 2.04 -15.16
CA ARG A 5 4.40 1.68 -14.39
C ARG A 5 4.15 0.52 -13.43
N VAL A 6 3.02 0.51 -12.73
CA VAL A 6 2.64 -0.59 -11.81
C VAL A 6 2.38 -1.89 -12.58
N ALA A 7 1.68 -1.83 -13.72
CA ALA A 7 1.44 -3.02 -14.53
C ALA A 7 2.74 -3.62 -15.06
N THR A 8 3.65 -2.79 -15.59
CA THR A 8 4.98 -3.21 -16.02
C THR A 8 5.79 -3.80 -14.87
N LEU A 9 5.74 -3.19 -13.68
CA LEU A 9 6.41 -3.72 -12.49
C LEU A 9 5.86 -5.10 -12.09
N CYS A 10 4.54 -5.27 -12.10
CA CYS A 10 3.89 -6.56 -11.83
C CYS A 10 4.28 -7.62 -12.87
N GLU A 11 4.45 -7.24 -14.13
CA GLU A 11 4.92 -8.13 -15.20
C GLU A 11 6.40 -8.51 -15.03
N VAL A 12 7.28 -7.56 -14.68
CA VAL A 12 8.71 -7.81 -14.42
C VAL A 12 8.89 -8.73 -13.21
N LEU A 13 8.08 -8.53 -12.17
CA LEU A 13 8.10 -9.35 -10.96
C LEU A 13 7.22 -10.60 -11.07
N ALA A 14 6.62 -10.87 -12.22
CA ALA A 14 5.81 -12.06 -12.43
C ALA A 14 6.68 -13.32 -12.29
N GLY A 15 6.28 -14.21 -11.38
CA GLY A 15 7.07 -15.39 -11.02
C GLY A 15 7.88 -15.23 -9.73
N THR A 16 7.91 -14.03 -9.12
CA THR A 16 8.34 -13.83 -7.74
C THR A 16 7.15 -13.90 -6.77
N GLY A 17 7.43 -14.02 -5.47
CA GLY A 17 6.40 -13.94 -4.42
C GLY A 17 5.84 -12.52 -4.20
N TRP A 18 6.58 -11.49 -4.63
CA TRP A 18 6.31 -10.09 -4.30
C TRP A 18 4.93 -9.57 -4.70
N PRO A 19 4.41 -9.83 -5.92
CA PRO A 19 3.06 -9.38 -6.28
C PRO A 19 1.95 -10.05 -5.46
N ALA A 20 2.17 -11.27 -4.96
CA ALA A 20 1.19 -11.99 -4.14
C ALA A 20 1.24 -11.52 -2.69
N GLU A 21 2.45 -11.36 -2.13
CA GLU A 21 2.66 -10.88 -0.76
C GLU A 21 2.17 -9.43 -0.60
N SER A 22 2.49 -8.56 -1.55
CA SER A 22 2.02 -7.17 -1.55
C SER A 22 0.49 -7.10 -1.60
N ARG A 23 -0.16 -7.96 -2.40
CA ARG A 23 -1.63 -8.06 -2.45
C ARG A 23 -2.23 -8.57 -1.15
N ARG A 24 -1.60 -9.55 -0.50
CA ARG A 24 -2.05 -10.06 0.81
C ARG A 24 -2.00 -8.94 1.84
N PHE A 25 -0.87 -8.25 1.93
CA PHE A 25 -0.67 -7.12 2.84
C PHE A 25 -1.66 -5.98 2.57
N ALA A 26 -1.83 -5.60 1.30
CA ALA A 26 -2.80 -4.58 0.90
C ALA A 26 -4.26 -4.97 1.20
N GLY A 27 -4.58 -6.26 1.09
CA GLY A 27 -5.87 -6.80 1.52
C GLY A 27 -6.09 -6.66 3.03
N ALA A 28 -5.07 -6.94 3.84
CA ALA A 28 -5.12 -6.73 5.30
C ALA A 28 -5.27 -5.25 5.65
N LEU A 29 -4.56 -4.36 4.95
CA LEU A 29 -4.71 -2.91 5.09
C LEU A 29 -6.15 -2.48 4.83
N ARG A 30 -6.72 -2.83 3.68
CA ARG A 30 -8.12 -2.53 3.35
C ARG A 30 -9.09 -3.08 4.40
N ALA A 31 -8.93 -4.34 4.79
CA ALA A 31 -9.82 -5.00 5.74
C ALA A 31 -9.79 -4.34 7.13
N SER A 32 -8.71 -3.63 7.45
CA SER A 32 -8.54 -2.92 8.72
C SER A 32 -9.17 -1.53 8.71
N VAL A 33 -9.16 -0.83 7.57
CA VAL A 33 -9.60 0.59 7.49
C VAL A 33 -11.03 0.76 6.96
N VAL A 34 -11.45 -0.05 5.98
CA VAL A 34 -12.75 0.14 5.30
C VAL A 34 -13.93 -0.05 6.27
N PRO A 35 -13.98 -1.11 7.11
CA PRO A 35 -15.10 -1.28 8.04
C PRO A 35 -15.19 -0.20 9.12
N GLN A 36 -14.08 0.53 9.37
CA GLN A 36 -14.00 1.58 10.38
C GLN A 36 -14.31 2.97 9.80
N GLY A 37 -14.48 3.08 8.46
CA GLY A 37 -14.66 4.37 7.79
C GLY A 37 -13.39 5.21 7.75
N GLY A 38 -12.20 4.61 7.84
CA GLY A 38 -10.90 5.29 7.81
C GLY A 38 -10.06 5.06 9.06
N GLY A 39 -9.41 6.11 9.56
CA GLY A 39 -8.56 6.02 10.75
C GLY A 39 -7.17 5.40 10.50
N LEU A 40 -6.67 5.50 9.28
CA LEU A 40 -5.31 5.06 8.94
C LEU A 40 -4.28 6.08 9.42
N LEU A 41 -3.44 5.69 10.36
CA LEU A 41 -2.25 6.40 10.79
C LEU A 41 -1.03 5.77 10.13
N LEU A 42 -0.18 6.60 9.52
CA LEU A 42 1.04 6.15 8.85
C LEU A 42 2.24 6.81 9.54
N VAL A 43 3.16 6.00 10.05
CA VAL A 43 4.37 6.47 10.73
C VAL A 43 5.59 5.72 10.23
N GLY A 44 6.74 6.39 10.16
CA GLY A 44 8.03 5.74 9.91
C GLY A 44 8.98 5.82 11.10
N THR A 45 10.26 5.61 10.85
CA THR A 45 11.32 5.82 11.85
C THR A 45 11.71 7.29 11.93
N GLU A 46 12.58 7.65 12.88
CA GLU A 46 13.13 9.01 12.92
C GLU A 46 13.98 9.32 11.69
N ALA A 47 14.64 8.31 11.12
CA ALA A 47 15.49 8.43 9.94
C ALA A 47 14.72 8.30 8.61
N TYR A 48 13.54 7.68 8.63
CA TYR A 48 12.76 7.37 7.44
C TYR A 48 11.30 7.84 7.59
N GLU A 49 10.93 8.87 6.83
CA GLU A 49 9.54 9.35 6.76
C GLU A 49 8.85 8.78 5.50
N PRO A 50 7.74 8.02 5.65
CA PRO A 50 7.08 7.32 4.54
C PRO A 50 6.14 8.23 3.74
N TRP A 51 6.57 9.46 3.44
CA TRP A 51 5.74 10.45 2.76
C TRP A 51 5.39 10.02 1.32
N HIS A 52 6.27 9.27 0.65
CA HIS A 52 5.99 8.67 -0.66
C HIS A 52 4.81 7.70 -0.58
N LEU A 53 4.80 6.79 0.39
CA LEU A 53 3.69 5.87 0.62
C LEU A 53 2.39 6.63 0.93
N ALA A 54 2.47 7.68 1.76
CA ALA A 54 1.33 8.52 2.06
C ALA A 54 0.70 9.09 0.78
N ALA A 55 1.52 9.69 -0.08
CA ALA A 55 1.08 10.25 -1.36
C ALA A 55 0.46 9.18 -2.28
N HIS A 56 1.07 8.00 -2.36
CA HIS A 56 0.52 6.91 -3.16
C HIS A 56 -0.81 6.38 -2.64
N LEU A 57 -1.00 6.31 -1.32
CA LEU A 57 -2.28 5.94 -0.72
C LEU A 57 -3.35 7.02 -0.92
N VAL A 58 -2.98 8.31 -0.89
CA VAL A 58 -3.90 9.41 -1.24
C VAL A 58 -4.37 9.30 -2.69
N ASP A 59 -3.44 9.11 -3.62
CA ASP A 59 -3.76 8.94 -5.04
C ASP A 59 -4.67 7.72 -5.24
N GLU A 60 -4.33 6.59 -4.60
CA GLU A 60 -5.11 5.37 -4.72
C GLU A 60 -6.50 5.50 -4.10
N ALA A 61 -6.63 6.17 -2.95
CA ALA A 61 -7.91 6.46 -2.32
C ALA A 61 -8.84 7.22 -3.29
N ALA A 62 -8.30 8.24 -3.96
CA ALA A 62 -9.03 9.01 -4.97
C ALA A 62 -9.41 8.18 -6.19
N TRP A 63 -8.51 7.31 -6.67
CA TRP A 63 -8.72 6.51 -7.88
C TRP A 63 -9.66 5.33 -7.68
N SER A 64 -9.55 4.64 -6.55
CA SER A 64 -10.37 3.47 -6.21
C SER A 64 -11.74 3.84 -5.63
N GLY A 65 -11.94 5.11 -5.26
CA GLY A 65 -13.13 5.58 -4.57
C GLY A 65 -13.22 5.08 -3.12
N GLN A 66 -12.08 4.79 -2.50
CA GLN A 66 -11.96 4.34 -1.10
C GLN A 66 -11.27 5.43 -0.27
N PRO A 67 -12.00 6.48 0.17
CA PRO A 67 -11.41 7.55 0.97
C PRO A 67 -10.79 7.06 2.29
N GLU A 68 -11.20 5.89 2.79
CA GLU A 68 -10.68 5.27 4.01
C GLU A 68 -9.18 4.90 3.91
N LEU A 69 -8.65 4.79 2.69
CA LEU A 69 -7.22 4.54 2.46
C LEU A 69 -6.35 5.80 2.64
N ASN A 70 -6.93 7.00 2.74
CA ASN A 70 -6.18 8.24 2.89
C ASN A 70 -5.55 8.30 4.30
N PRO A 71 -4.21 8.24 4.43
CA PRO A 71 -3.56 8.16 5.71
C PRO A 71 -3.34 9.55 6.34
N THR A 72 -3.39 9.59 7.67
CA THR A 72 -2.75 10.67 8.44
C THR A 72 -1.28 10.35 8.61
N LEU A 73 -0.39 11.09 7.95
CA LEU A 73 1.05 10.96 8.13
C LEU A 73 1.46 11.55 9.49
N VAL A 74 1.95 10.68 10.38
CA VAL A 74 2.49 11.03 11.70
C VAL A 74 4.00 11.18 11.60
N ARG A 75 4.51 12.33 12.03
CA ARG A 75 5.90 12.76 11.83
C ARG A 75 6.66 12.77 13.15
N HIS A 76 7.94 12.43 13.09
CA HIS A 76 8.85 12.55 14.24
C HIS A 76 9.20 14.01 14.54
N ARG A 77 9.26 14.84 13.51
CA ARG A 77 9.56 16.27 13.62
C ARG A 77 8.51 17.06 12.86
N VAL A 78 7.88 17.99 13.57
CA VAL A 78 6.90 18.94 13.05
C VAL A 78 7.44 20.33 13.33
N ARG A 79 7.38 21.23 12.34
CA ARG A 79 7.80 22.61 12.52
C ARG A 79 6.60 23.47 12.89
N PRO A 80 6.77 24.51 13.73
CA PRO A 80 5.67 25.40 14.12
C PRO A 80 4.95 26.08 12.93
N GLU A 81 5.67 26.27 11.82
CA GLU A 81 5.16 26.87 10.58
C GLU A 81 4.46 25.88 9.64
N ASP A 82 4.51 24.57 9.92
CA ASP A 82 3.90 23.57 9.06
C ASP A 82 2.37 23.74 9.05
N PRO A 83 1.70 23.59 7.89
CA PRO A 83 0.24 23.58 7.84
C PRO A 83 -0.32 22.54 8.81
N ALA A 84 -1.39 22.87 9.52
CA ALA A 84 -1.93 22.01 10.59
C ALA A 84 -2.18 20.54 10.17
N HIS A 85 -2.61 20.33 8.92
CA HIS A 85 -2.86 18.99 8.37
C HIS A 85 -1.59 18.20 8.01
N LEU A 86 -0.42 18.84 7.98
CA LEU A 86 0.90 18.24 7.80
C LEU A 86 1.74 18.24 9.09
N ALA A 87 1.20 18.85 10.16
CA ALA A 87 1.87 19.11 11.43
C ALA A 87 1.47 18.08 12.51
N ILE A 88 1.23 16.82 12.12
CA ILE A 88 0.79 15.77 13.03
C ILE A 88 2.02 15.04 13.60
N GLY A 89 2.31 15.29 14.88
CA GLY A 89 3.45 14.68 15.58
C GLY A 89 3.12 13.34 16.25
N LEU A 90 4.15 12.69 16.80
CA LEU A 90 4.04 11.39 17.49
C LEU A 90 3.00 11.32 18.61
N GLY A 91 2.65 12.45 19.24
CA GLY A 91 1.57 12.50 20.24
C GLY A 91 0.22 12.01 19.71
N ARG A 92 0.00 12.00 18.39
CA ARG A 92 -1.19 11.41 17.77
C ARG A 92 -1.30 9.90 18.00
N LEU A 93 -0.18 9.20 18.15
CA LEU A 93 -0.17 7.76 18.40
C LEU A 93 -0.64 7.42 19.82
N GLU A 94 -0.48 8.34 20.77
CA GLU A 94 -0.89 8.14 22.17
C GLU A 94 -2.41 8.10 22.32
N ALA A 95 -3.14 8.76 21.41
CA ALA A 95 -4.59 8.71 21.34
C ALA A 95 -5.12 7.54 20.49
N ALA A 96 -4.23 6.74 19.87
CA ALA A 96 -4.66 5.69 18.96
C ALA A 96 -5.18 4.46 19.70
N GLY A 97 -6.25 3.86 19.18
CA GLY A 97 -6.91 2.74 19.84
C GLY A 97 -7.91 2.01 18.94
N ARG A 98 -8.92 1.39 19.54
CA ARG A 98 -9.95 0.61 18.83
C ARG A 98 -10.57 1.42 17.68
N GLY A 99 -10.60 0.81 16.50
CA GLY A 99 -11.15 1.39 15.28
C GLY A 99 -10.11 2.12 14.42
N GLU A 100 -8.88 2.29 14.93
CA GLU A 100 -7.78 2.89 14.17
C GLU A 100 -6.81 1.81 13.67
N THR A 101 -6.18 2.10 12.53
CA THR A 101 -5.13 1.25 11.96
C THR A 101 -3.82 2.02 11.94
N LEU A 102 -2.77 1.46 12.54
CA LEU A 102 -1.43 2.01 12.54
C LEU A 102 -0.55 1.23 11.55
N LEU A 103 -0.16 1.86 10.45
CA LEU A 103 0.81 1.35 9.50
C LEU A 103 2.20 1.91 9.84
N VAL A 104 3.10 1.03 10.29
CA VAL A 104 4.50 1.37 10.59
C VAL A 104 5.37 0.99 9.40
N VAL A 105 6.16 1.95 8.89
CA VAL A 105 7.12 1.71 7.80
C VAL A 105 8.55 1.88 8.33
N ALA A 106 9.27 0.77 8.47
CA ALA A 106 10.56 0.75 9.16
C ALA A 106 11.63 -0.04 8.37
N PRO A 107 12.36 0.61 7.44
CA PRO A 107 13.48 -0.04 6.75
C PRO A 107 14.55 -0.52 7.75
N GLU A 108 14.87 0.30 8.74
CA GLU A 108 15.74 -0.07 9.86
C GLU A 108 14.98 -0.20 11.17
N ARG A 109 15.69 -0.70 12.21
CA ARG A 109 15.15 -0.83 13.56
C ARG A 109 14.63 0.52 14.08
N PRO A 110 13.35 0.61 14.48
CA PRO A 110 12.82 1.82 15.08
C PRO A 110 13.38 2.06 16.47
N GLY A 111 13.42 3.34 16.88
CA GLY A 111 13.81 3.71 18.24
C GLY A 111 12.80 3.26 19.30
N GLY A 112 13.27 3.04 20.53
CA GLY A 112 12.46 2.54 21.64
C GLY A 112 11.20 3.38 21.92
N GLY A 113 11.29 4.71 21.85
CA GLY A 113 10.13 5.57 22.05
C GLY A 113 9.02 5.41 20.99
N LEU A 114 9.35 5.00 19.77
CA LEU A 114 8.33 4.65 18.77
C LEU A 114 7.72 3.29 19.08
N LEU A 115 8.54 2.30 19.42
CA LEU A 115 8.10 0.96 19.81
C LEU A 115 7.13 0.98 20.99
N GLU A 116 7.42 1.79 22.02
CA GLU A 116 6.55 2.00 23.17
C GLU A 116 5.17 2.52 22.74
N ARG A 117 5.12 3.58 21.92
CA ARG A 117 3.86 4.15 21.42
C ARG A 117 3.07 3.17 20.55
N VAL A 118 3.74 2.40 19.70
CA VAL A 118 3.10 1.34 18.90
C VAL A 118 2.51 0.26 19.83
N SER A 119 3.25 -0.13 20.86
CA SER A 119 2.79 -1.08 21.87
C SER A 119 1.57 -0.57 22.62
N ASP A 120 1.57 0.70 23.02
CA ASP A 120 0.44 1.34 23.72
C ASP A 120 -0.80 1.45 22.83
N ALA A 121 -0.65 1.89 21.58
CA ALA A 121 -1.74 1.92 20.60
C ALA A 121 -2.36 0.52 20.40
N ARG A 122 -1.51 -0.52 20.29
CA ARG A 122 -1.97 -1.91 20.20
C ARG A 122 -2.73 -2.34 21.45
N ARG A 123 -2.23 -2.03 22.66
CA ARG A 123 -2.93 -2.32 23.93
C ARG A 123 -4.27 -1.60 24.02
N ALA A 124 -4.38 -0.40 23.47
CA ALA A 124 -5.62 0.37 23.36
C ALA A 124 -6.56 -0.15 22.26
N GLY A 125 -6.14 -1.15 21.47
CA GLY A 125 -6.96 -1.86 20.50
C GLY A 125 -6.79 -1.43 19.04
N ALA A 126 -5.75 -0.65 18.72
CA ALA A 126 -5.43 -0.31 17.33
C ALA A 126 -4.90 -1.52 16.55
N THR A 127 -5.28 -1.63 15.27
CA THR A 127 -4.73 -2.64 14.36
C THR A 127 -3.37 -2.17 13.86
N VAL A 128 -2.29 -2.82 14.31
CA VAL A 128 -0.93 -2.53 13.83
C VAL A 128 -0.59 -3.37 12.60
N LEU A 129 -0.09 -2.73 11.54
CA LEU A 129 0.49 -3.36 10.34
C LEU A 129 1.92 -2.85 10.17
N ALA A 130 2.83 -3.68 9.66
CA ALA A 130 4.22 -3.28 9.49
C ALA A 130 4.78 -3.62 8.10
N LEU A 131 5.51 -2.68 7.52
CA LEU A 131 6.24 -2.82 6.26
C LEU A 131 7.70 -2.40 6.48
N GLY A 132 8.69 -3.24 6.14
CA GLY A 132 10.09 -2.82 6.28
C GLY A 132 11.09 -3.95 6.44
N GLY A 133 12.22 -3.68 7.10
CA GLY A 133 13.39 -4.58 7.16
C GLY A 133 13.26 -5.82 8.04
N GLY A 134 12.08 -6.06 8.64
CA GLY A 134 11.82 -7.26 9.43
C GLY A 134 12.35 -7.20 10.87
N ASP A 135 12.35 -6.02 11.49
CA ASP A 135 12.68 -5.89 12.91
C ASP A 135 11.77 -6.77 13.79
N PRO A 136 12.34 -7.63 14.67
CA PRO A 136 11.56 -8.61 15.41
C PRO A 136 10.64 -7.98 16.47
N GLU A 137 10.99 -6.82 17.02
CA GLU A 137 10.14 -6.15 18.01
C GLU A 137 8.87 -5.61 17.34
N ILE A 138 9.02 -4.95 16.18
CA ILE A 138 7.86 -4.58 15.36
C ILE A 138 7.08 -5.80 14.90
N GLY A 139 7.75 -6.86 14.48
CA GLY A 139 7.10 -8.12 14.08
C GLY A 139 6.24 -8.72 15.20
N GLY A 140 6.67 -8.61 16.47
CA GLY A 140 5.89 -9.05 17.62
C GLY A 140 4.68 -8.15 17.97
N LEU A 141 4.66 -6.91 17.49
CA LEU A 141 3.57 -5.95 17.70
C LEU A 141 2.55 -5.98 16.56
N ALA A 142 2.98 -6.22 15.33
CA ALA A 142 2.14 -6.17 14.15
C ALA A 142 1.18 -7.38 14.02
N HIS A 143 -0.01 -7.12 13.49
CA HIS A 143 -0.99 -8.15 13.13
C HIS A 143 -0.73 -8.73 11.74
N GLU A 144 -0.08 -7.96 10.87
CA GLU A 144 0.40 -8.41 9.55
C GLU A 144 1.69 -7.65 9.20
N THR A 145 2.60 -8.35 8.53
CA THR A 145 3.95 -7.86 8.24
C THR A 145 4.32 -8.15 6.79
N LEU A 146 4.85 -7.14 6.10
CA LEU A 146 5.53 -7.33 4.82
C LEU A 146 7.00 -6.96 5.00
N THR A 147 7.88 -7.95 4.87
CA THR A 147 9.32 -7.79 5.14
C THR A 147 10.10 -7.73 3.84
N VAL A 148 10.93 -6.71 3.69
CA VAL A 148 11.88 -6.52 2.58
C VAL A 148 13.29 -6.74 3.14
N LEU A 149 13.92 -7.85 2.79
CA LEU A 149 15.26 -8.17 3.29
C LEU A 149 16.32 -7.56 2.37
N ALA A 150 17.53 -7.33 2.91
CA ALA A 150 18.67 -6.86 2.11
C ALA A 150 18.99 -7.78 0.91
N SER A 151 18.69 -9.09 1.02
CA SER A 151 18.84 -10.03 -0.11
C SER A 151 17.85 -9.77 -1.25
N ASP A 152 16.72 -9.14 -0.96
CA ASP A 152 15.71 -8.80 -1.96
C ASP A 152 16.06 -7.48 -2.65
N GLU A 153 16.60 -6.53 -1.90
CA GLU A 153 17.20 -5.30 -2.46
C GLU A 153 18.32 -5.63 -3.44
N ALA A 154 19.19 -6.59 -3.08
CA ALA A 154 20.24 -7.09 -3.98
C ALA A 154 19.70 -7.76 -5.25
N ARG A 155 18.44 -8.20 -5.25
CA ARG A 155 17.72 -8.73 -6.42
C ARG A 155 16.88 -7.66 -7.15
N GLY A 156 17.02 -6.39 -6.74
CA GLY A 156 16.36 -5.25 -7.35
C GLY A 156 14.94 -4.97 -6.84
N VAL A 157 14.53 -5.58 -5.72
CA VAL A 157 13.25 -5.27 -5.06
C VAL A 157 13.53 -4.48 -3.79
N ASP A 158 13.47 -3.15 -3.92
CA ASP A 158 13.63 -2.23 -2.81
C ASP A 158 12.29 -1.90 -2.14
N LEU A 159 12.39 -1.24 -0.97
CA LEU A 159 11.23 -0.84 -0.19
C LEU A 159 10.27 0.07 -0.97
N ASP A 160 10.79 0.99 -1.78
CA ASP A 160 9.97 1.90 -2.58
C ASP A 160 9.14 1.12 -3.62
N THR A 161 9.73 0.13 -4.28
CA THR A 161 9.04 -0.78 -5.20
C THR A 161 7.89 -1.51 -4.50
N VAL A 162 8.13 -2.03 -3.29
CA VAL A 162 7.10 -2.71 -2.50
C VAL A 162 5.99 -1.75 -2.07
N GLN A 163 6.32 -0.50 -1.71
CA GLN A 163 5.32 0.53 -1.40
C GLN A 163 4.41 0.80 -2.60
N HIS A 164 4.97 0.90 -3.81
CA HIS A 164 4.16 1.05 -5.04
C HIS A 164 3.21 -0.14 -5.24
N LEU A 165 3.70 -1.37 -5.05
CA LEU A 165 2.88 -2.58 -5.17
C LEU A 165 1.77 -2.63 -4.13
N VAL A 166 2.07 -2.31 -2.87
CA VAL A 166 1.10 -2.29 -1.78
C VAL A 166 0.04 -1.23 -2.02
N SER A 167 0.43 0.01 -2.34
CA SER A 167 -0.54 1.07 -2.61
C SER A 167 -1.43 0.72 -3.79
N ALA A 168 -0.89 0.26 -4.91
CA ALA A 168 -1.72 -0.10 -6.07
C ALA A 168 -2.65 -1.27 -5.75
N ALA A 169 -2.12 -2.28 -5.05
CA ALA A 169 -2.90 -3.41 -4.60
C ALA A 169 -3.95 -3.01 -3.55
N ALA A 170 -3.79 -1.90 -2.83
CA ALA A 170 -4.73 -1.42 -1.82
C ALA A 170 -6.03 -0.94 -2.45
N GLY A 171 -6.00 -0.33 -3.63
CA GLY A 171 -7.21 0.04 -4.38
C GLY A 171 -7.75 -1.05 -5.31
N GLU A 172 -7.06 -2.20 -5.45
CA GLU A 172 -7.61 -3.39 -6.10
C GLU A 172 -8.82 -3.89 -5.27
N ASN A 173 -10.01 -3.36 -5.57
CA ASN A 173 -11.27 -3.95 -5.14
C ASN A 173 -11.18 -5.44 -5.41
N CYS A 174 -11.47 -6.28 -4.41
CA CYS A 174 -11.47 -7.75 -4.48
C CYS A 174 -12.49 -8.25 -5.54
N LEU A 175 -12.25 -7.96 -6.81
CA LEU A 175 -12.72 -8.77 -7.89
C LEU A 175 -11.84 -10.02 -7.83
N PRO A 176 -12.43 -11.23 -7.72
CA PRO A 176 -11.64 -12.44 -7.77
C PRO A 176 -10.74 -12.35 -9.00
N ALA A 177 -9.44 -12.66 -8.82
CA ALA A 177 -8.45 -12.66 -9.88
C ALA A 177 -9.11 -13.15 -11.17
N ARG A 178 -9.18 -12.30 -12.21
CA ARG A 178 -9.87 -12.61 -13.47
C ARG A 178 -9.19 -13.81 -14.13
N ARG A 179 -9.55 -15.02 -13.70
CA ARG A 179 -9.40 -16.24 -14.49
C ARG A 179 -10.31 -16.06 -15.71
N GLY A 180 -9.70 -15.65 -16.81
CA GLY A 180 -10.27 -15.74 -18.15
C GLY A 180 -11.32 -14.69 -18.55
N ARG A 181 -10.88 -13.46 -18.93
CA ARG A 181 -11.71 -12.54 -19.75
C ARG A 181 -11.03 -12.07 -21.05
N ARG A 182 -10.07 -12.84 -21.59
CA ARG A 182 -9.46 -12.56 -22.91
C ARG A 182 -10.37 -12.90 -24.12
N ARG A 183 -11.39 -13.78 -23.98
CA ARG A 183 -12.16 -14.26 -25.15
C ARG A 183 -13.21 -13.30 -25.73
N PHE A 184 -13.72 -12.35 -24.94
CA PHE A 184 -14.79 -11.46 -25.41
C PHE A 184 -14.24 -10.23 -26.16
N ARG A 185 -13.08 -9.72 -25.73
CA ARG A 185 -12.38 -8.64 -26.44
C ARG A 185 -11.88 -9.11 -27.81
N ASP A 186 -11.35 -10.32 -27.91
CA ASP A 186 -10.95 -10.91 -29.20
C ASP A 186 -12.11 -11.10 -30.19
N ARG A 187 -13.34 -11.29 -29.70
CA ARG A 187 -14.54 -11.40 -30.54
C ARG A 187 -15.01 -10.04 -31.04
N LEU A 188 -14.92 -8.99 -30.22
CA LEU A 188 -15.22 -7.63 -30.64
C LEU A 188 -14.18 -7.09 -31.63
N SER A 189 -12.89 -7.35 -31.41
CA SER A 189 -11.85 -6.99 -32.36
C SER A 189 -12.04 -7.68 -33.71
N ARG A 190 -12.37 -8.98 -33.71
CA ARG A 190 -12.66 -9.72 -34.97
C ARG A 190 -13.91 -9.23 -35.71
N LEU A 191 -14.91 -8.72 -34.99
CA LEU A 191 -16.12 -8.14 -35.60
C LEU A 191 -15.85 -6.74 -36.15
N ALA A 192 -15.02 -5.95 -35.48
CA ALA A 192 -14.56 -4.66 -35.99
C ALA A 192 -13.69 -4.84 -37.25
N ASP A 193 -12.79 -5.83 -37.28
CA ASP A 193 -11.97 -6.14 -38.44
C ASP A 193 -12.81 -6.60 -39.65
N GLN A 194 -13.91 -7.33 -39.42
CA GLN A 194 -14.86 -7.72 -40.47
C GLN A 194 -15.70 -6.56 -41.03
N LEU A 195 -16.01 -5.55 -40.21
CA LEU A 195 -16.78 -4.38 -40.63
C LEU A 195 -15.92 -3.33 -41.34
N THR A 196 -14.61 -3.34 -41.12
CA THR A 196 -13.67 -2.37 -41.71
C THR A 196 -12.92 -2.93 -42.93
N ALA A 197 -13.20 -4.18 -43.33
CA ALA A 197 -12.57 -4.80 -44.49
C ALA A 197 -13.09 -4.17 -45.81
N PRO A 198 -12.20 -3.73 -46.73
CA PRO A 198 -12.60 -3.21 -48.02
C PRO A 198 -13.26 -4.31 -48.88
N PRO A 199 -14.26 -3.98 -49.73
CA PRO A 199 -14.97 -4.98 -50.53
C PRO A 199 -14.01 -5.67 -51.51
N PRO A 200 -14.15 -7.00 -51.72
CA PRO A 200 -13.25 -7.74 -52.60
C PRO A 200 -13.34 -7.22 -54.04
N ALA A 201 -12.17 -7.11 -54.68
CA ALA A 201 -12.05 -6.71 -56.08
C ALA A 201 -12.85 -7.68 -56.96
N ARG A 202 -13.80 -7.14 -57.72
CA ARG A 202 -14.56 -7.90 -58.71
C ARG A 202 -13.65 -8.11 -59.92
N TRP A 203 -13.48 -9.36 -60.35
CA TRP A 203 -12.90 -9.70 -61.65
C TRP A 203 -13.87 -9.36 -62.78
#